data_AF-A0A2N2N1U5-F1
#
_entry.id   AF-A0A2N2N1U5-F1
#
_cell.length_a   1.000
_cell.length_b   1.000
_cell.length_c   1.000
_cell.angle_alpha   90.00
_cell.angle_beta   90.00
_cell.angle_gamma   90.00
#
_symmetry.space_group_name_H-M   'P 1'
#
loop_
_entity.id
_entity.type
_entity.pdbx_description
1 polymer ?
#
loop_
_entity_poly.entity_id
_entity_poly.type
_entity_poly.pdbx_seq_one_letter_code
_entity_poly.pdbx_strand_id
1 'polypeptide(L)'
;MLSQEQILHVNSNLASSITYASSRQSFYTVLLLVDHGLKQDAYKAYAYFRWLDDQLDEESMTRSERMAIVRRENALIDQCYRVEGERPPHNLCEEEYMLVDLLRDDQRKAEGLHLYVRNLMAVMVFDAERRGEIISIQQLSQYEKWLATAVTEALHFFIGHDCYSPNDETRYLAATGAHITHMLRDTYEDVAAGYFNIPAEALEKYQIKPLDINSDGYRQYVKSRVELARKYFAIGRQYLAKVQNLRCRLAGLSYIACFTPILNTIEQDGWLLRPSY
;
A
#
# COMPACT_ATOMS: atom_id res chain seq x y z
N MET A 1 31.56 -13.83 -11.00
CA MET A 1 31.54 -12.58 -10.20
C MET A 1 31.35 -11.43 -11.16
N LEU A 2 30.16 -10.84 -11.18
CA LEU A 2 29.91 -9.61 -11.95
C LEU A 2 30.47 -8.42 -11.18
N SER A 3 31.00 -7.41 -11.87
CA SER A 3 31.52 -6.20 -11.24
C SER A 3 30.39 -5.33 -10.68
N GLN A 4 30.71 -4.46 -9.71
CA GLN A 4 29.77 -3.54 -9.07
C GLN A 4 29.06 -2.62 -10.10
N GLU A 5 29.76 -2.24 -11.18
CA GLU A 5 29.19 -1.50 -12.32
C GLU A 5 28.27 -2.34 -13.21
N GLN A 6 28.53 -3.65 -13.34
CA GLN A 6 27.64 -4.57 -14.07
C GLN A 6 26.35 -4.86 -13.29
N ILE A 7 26.38 -4.82 -11.95
CA ILE A 7 25.20 -4.96 -11.11
C ILE A 7 24.35 -3.67 -11.13
N LEU A 8 24.98 -2.49 -11.22
CA LEU A 8 24.30 -1.19 -11.33
C LEU A 8 23.56 -1.00 -12.66
N HIS A 9 24.03 -1.61 -13.75
CA HIS A 9 23.44 -1.43 -15.08
C HIS A 9 22.30 -2.43 -15.41
N VAL A 10 22.20 -3.55 -14.68
CA VAL A 10 21.25 -4.63 -14.97
C VAL A 10 19.85 -4.37 -14.38
N ASN A 11 19.71 -3.51 -13.36
CA ASN A 11 18.52 -3.57 -12.50
C ASN A 11 17.47 -2.43 -12.64
N SER A 12 17.70 -1.41 -13.47
CA SER A 12 16.68 -0.37 -13.74
C SER A 12 15.47 -0.93 -14.53
N ASN A 13 15.70 -1.93 -15.37
CA ASN A 13 14.64 -2.58 -16.13
C ASN A 13 13.80 -3.53 -15.27
N LEU A 14 14.38 -4.21 -14.27
CA LEU A 14 13.64 -5.15 -13.43
C LEU A 14 12.50 -4.46 -12.68
N ALA A 15 12.80 -3.39 -11.95
CA ALA A 15 11.83 -2.66 -11.14
C ALA A 15 10.65 -2.12 -11.99
N SER A 16 10.96 -1.50 -13.12
CA SER A 16 9.94 -0.99 -14.05
C SER A 16 9.13 -2.11 -14.72
N SER A 17 9.75 -3.27 -14.99
CA SER A 17 9.06 -4.45 -15.56
C SER A 17 8.12 -5.11 -14.56
N ILE A 18 8.55 -5.29 -13.31
CA ILE A 18 7.68 -5.76 -12.22
C ILE A 18 6.49 -4.79 -12.07
N THR A 19 6.78 -3.49 -11.98
CA THR A 19 5.73 -2.47 -11.87
C THR A 19 4.74 -2.52 -13.04
N TYR A 20 5.22 -2.66 -14.27
CA TYR A 20 4.37 -2.76 -15.46
C TYR A 20 3.51 -4.02 -15.46
N ALA A 21 4.09 -5.17 -15.11
CA ALA A 21 3.41 -6.45 -15.08
C ALA A 21 2.32 -6.48 -13.99
N SER A 22 2.58 -5.90 -12.83
CA SER A 22 1.65 -5.93 -11.68
C SER A 22 0.60 -4.81 -11.71
N SER A 23 0.96 -3.60 -12.17
CA SER A 23 0.02 -2.48 -12.20
C SER A 23 0.35 -1.44 -13.27
N ARG A 24 -0.43 -1.44 -14.35
CA ARG A 24 -0.37 -0.41 -15.40
C ARG A 24 -0.62 0.99 -14.84
N GLN A 25 -1.50 1.12 -13.85
CA GLN A 25 -1.79 2.40 -13.21
C GLN A 25 -0.56 2.95 -12.47
N SER A 26 0.08 2.12 -11.64
CA SER A 26 1.29 2.51 -10.91
C SER A 26 2.42 2.83 -11.89
N PHE A 27 2.60 2.00 -12.92
CA PHE A 27 3.61 2.23 -13.95
C PHE A 27 3.45 3.58 -14.64
N TYR A 28 2.25 3.89 -15.15
CA TYR A 28 2.04 5.18 -15.83
C TYR A 28 2.06 6.37 -14.86
N THR A 29 1.69 6.18 -13.59
CA THR A 29 1.86 7.21 -12.56
C THR A 29 3.33 7.56 -12.38
N VAL A 30 4.20 6.56 -12.25
CA VAL A 30 5.66 6.77 -12.17
C VAL A 30 6.19 7.39 -13.46
N LEU A 31 5.82 6.84 -14.61
CA LEU A 31 6.31 7.31 -15.91
C LEU A 31 5.97 8.79 -16.16
N LEU A 32 4.74 9.21 -15.85
CA LEU A 32 4.20 10.50 -16.27
C LEU A 32 4.27 11.57 -15.18
N LEU A 33 4.16 11.19 -13.90
CA LEU A 33 3.95 12.16 -12.82
C LEU A 33 5.17 12.30 -11.88
N VAL A 34 5.94 11.24 -11.63
CA VAL A 34 7.12 11.28 -10.73
C VAL A 34 8.19 12.23 -11.25
N ASP A 35 8.86 12.92 -10.31
CA ASP A 35 9.96 13.83 -10.60
C ASP A 35 11.08 13.12 -11.35
N HIS A 36 11.64 13.78 -12.37
CA HIS A 36 12.56 13.15 -13.32
C HIS A 36 13.73 12.43 -12.63
N GLY A 37 14.29 13.02 -11.58
CA GLY A 37 15.40 12.45 -10.81
C GLY A 37 15.02 11.28 -9.91
N LEU A 38 13.73 11.03 -9.65
CA LEU A 38 13.24 10.05 -8.68
C LEU A 38 12.49 8.88 -9.30
N LYS A 39 12.38 8.81 -10.64
CA LYS A 39 11.59 7.76 -11.32
C LYS A 39 12.09 6.35 -11.05
N GLN A 40 13.41 6.16 -11.11
CA GLN A 40 14.00 4.83 -10.87
C GLN A 40 13.73 4.38 -9.43
N ASP A 41 13.85 5.29 -8.48
CA ASP A 41 13.59 4.99 -7.07
C ASP A 41 12.12 4.73 -6.80
N ALA A 42 11.21 5.43 -7.47
CA ALA A 42 9.78 5.14 -7.40
C ALA A 42 9.44 3.74 -7.97
N TYR A 43 10.09 3.31 -9.07
CA TYR A 43 9.94 1.95 -9.56
C TYR A 43 10.49 0.91 -8.58
N LYS A 44 11.69 1.12 -8.01
CA LYS A 44 12.26 0.21 -6.99
C LYS A 44 11.35 0.09 -5.79
N ALA A 45 10.85 1.23 -5.29
CA ALA A 45 9.94 1.31 -4.16
C ALA A 45 8.66 0.51 -4.38
N TYR A 46 8.03 0.62 -5.56
CA TYR A 46 6.84 -0.15 -5.87
C TYR A 46 7.16 -1.64 -6.07
N ALA A 47 8.18 -1.95 -6.88
CA ALA A 47 8.55 -3.31 -7.24
C ALA A 47 8.98 -4.16 -6.05
N TYR A 48 9.76 -3.59 -5.13
CA TYR A 48 10.18 -4.29 -3.91
C TYR A 48 8.97 -4.72 -3.06
N PHE A 49 8.07 -3.80 -2.74
CA PHE A 49 6.90 -4.14 -1.93
C PHE A 49 5.91 -5.04 -2.67
N ARG A 50 5.82 -4.94 -3.99
CA ARG A 50 5.01 -5.89 -4.77
C ARG A 50 5.59 -7.29 -4.75
N TRP A 51 6.92 -7.43 -4.89
CA TRP A 51 7.58 -8.72 -4.76
C TRP A 51 7.36 -9.31 -3.36
N LEU A 52 7.52 -8.50 -2.31
CA LEU A 52 7.31 -8.97 -0.93
C LEU A 52 5.87 -9.42 -0.71
N ASP A 53 4.89 -8.66 -1.18
CA ASP A 53 3.46 -9.00 -1.17
C ASP A 53 3.21 -10.36 -1.87
N ASP A 54 3.75 -10.55 -3.09
CA ASP A 54 3.67 -11.80 -3.84
C ASP A 54 4.29 -13.00 -3.09
N GLN A 55 5.40 -12.79 -2.37
CA GLN A 55 6.02 -13.83 -1.53
C GLN A 55 5.14 -14.19 -0.33
N LEU A 56 4.52 -13.21 0.32
CA LEU A 56 3.71 -13.44 1.53
C LEU A 56 2.35 -14.08 1.22
N ASP A 57 1.82 -13.87 0.01
CA ASP A 57 0.54 -14.41 -0.40
C ASP A 57 0.61 -15.87 -0.88
N GLU A 58 1.80 -16.45 -1.06
CA GLU A 58 1.96 -17.83 -1.49
C GLU A 58 1.15 -18.80 -0.60
N GLU A 59 0.19 -19.50 -1.23
CA GLU A 59 -0.80 -20.35 -0.51
C GLU A 59 -0.16 -21.51 0.25
N SER A 60 0.97 -22.02 -0.25
CA SER A 60 1.70 -23.14 0.32
C SER A 60 2.44 -22.77 1.61
N MET A 61 2.64 -21.48 1.87
CA MET A 61 3.54 -20.99 2.91
C MET A 61 2.90 -21.08 4.30
N THR A 62 3.63 -21.65 5.25
CA THR A 62 3.21 -21.68 6.65
C THR A 62 3.33 -20.30 7.29
N ARG A 63 2.58 -20.08 8.38
CA ARG A 63 2.72 -18.85 9.18
C ARG A 63 4.16 -18.61 9.65
N SER A 64 4.89 -19.67 10.02
CA SER A 64 6.26 -19.52 10.49
C SER A 64 7.22 -19.05 9.38
N GLU A 65 7.02 -19.54 8.16
CA GLU A 65 7.81 -19.12 6.99
C GLU A 65 7.50 -17.68 6.60
N ARG A 66 6.22 -17.30 6.50
CA ARG A 66 5.82 -15.89 6.27
C ARG A 66 6.46 -14.94 7.28
N MET A 67 6.38 -15.30 8.56
CA MET A 67 6.99 -14.48 9.62
C MET A 67 8.51 -14.45 9.55
N ALA A 68 9.17 -15.49 9.03
CA ALA A 68 10.62 -15.47 8.84
C ALA A 68 11.03 -14.48 7.72
N ILE A 69 10.28 -14.44 6.62
CA ILE A 69 10.47 -13.46 5.54
C ILE A 69 10.29 -12.05 6.08
N VAL A 70 9.16 -11.74 6.71
CA VAL A 70 8.89 -10.41 7.28
C VAL A 70 9.97 -9.96 8.27
N ARG A 71 10.44 -10.87 9.15
CA ARG A 71 11.53 -10.54 10.10
C ARG A 71 12.83 -10.23 9.39
N ARG A 72 13.17 -10.97 8.33
CA ARG A 72 14.36 -10.72 7.51
C ARG A 72 14.28 -9.35 6.84
N GLU A 73 13.17 -9.07 6.16
CA GLU A 73 12.98 -7.80 5.46
C GLU A 73 12.97 -6.60 6.41
N ASN A 74 12.30 -6.72 7.56
CA ASN A 74 12.31 -5.65 8.56
C ASN A 74 13.72 -5.43 9.15
N ALA A 75 14.49 -6.50 9.35
CA ALA A 75 15.89 -6.39 9.78
C ALA A 75 16.78 -5.75 8.71
N LEU A 76 16.52 -6.02 7.42
CA LEU A 76 17.22 -5.39 6.30
C LEU A 76 16.93 -3.87 6.26
N ILE A 77 15.65 -3.48 6.38
CA ILE A 77 15.25 -2.07 6.49
C ILE A 77 15.91 -1.39 7.69
N ASP A 78 15.93 -2.05 8.86
CA ASP A 78 16.60 -1.53 10.06
C ASP A 78 18.09 -1.30 9.84
N GLN A 79 18.78 -2.23 9.16
CA GLN A 79 20.18 -2.09 8.81
C GLN A 79 20.43 -0.92 7.85
N CYS A 80 19.57 -0.74 6.83
CA CYS A 80 19.67 0.38 5.89
C CYS A 80 19.56 1.75 6.59
N TYR A 81 18.80 1.85 7.67
CA TYR A 81 18.65 3.10 8.44
C TYR A 81 19.69 3.30 9.55
N ARG A 82 20.57 2.33 9.83
CA ARG A 82 21.69 2.51 10.77
C ARG A 82 22.79 3.37 10.13
N VAL A 83 23.45 4.19 10.96
CA VAL A 83 24.54 5.09 10.52
C VAL A 83 25.79 4.30 10.14
N GLU A 84 26.51 4.81 9.13
CA GLU A 84 27.66 4.29 8.38
C GLU A 84 28.54 3.17 8.99
N GLY A 85 28.80 2.14 8.19
CA GLY A 85 29.91 1.18 8.36
C GLY A 85 29.49 -0.30 8.25
N GLU A 86 28.21 -0.61 8.49
CA GLU A 86 27.66 -1.95 8.30
C GLU A 86 27.41 -2.19 6.81
N ARG A 87 28.12 -3.17 6.25
CA ARG A 87 27.89 -3.61 4.87
C ARG A 87 26.53 -4.32 4.82
N PRO A 88 25.73 -4.12 3.76
CA PRO A 88 24.53 -4.91 3.55
C PRO A 88 24.89 -6.41 3.53
N PRO A 89 23.93 -7.30 3.86
CA PRO A 89 24.13 -8.75 3.85
C PRO A 89 24.76 -9.23 2.53
N HIS A 90 25.63 -10.24 2.59
CA HIS A 90 26.33 -10.73 1.40
C HIS A 90 25.46 -11.58 0.45
N ASN A 91 24.23 -11.91 0.85
CA ASN A 91 23.33 -12.84 0.17
C ASN A 91 21.96 -12.20 -0.13
N LEU A 92 21.97 -11.00 -0.70
CA LEU A 92 20.75 -10.34 -1.18
C LEU A 92 20.29 -10.95 -2.52
N CYS A 93 18.99 -11.16 -2.67
CA CYS A 93 18.38 -11.37 -3.98
C CYS A 93 18.25 -10.05 -4.76
N GLU A 94 17.86 -10.13 -6.03
CA GLU A 94 17.76 -8.95 -6.91
C GLU A 94 16.76 -7.91 -6.38
N GLU A 95 15.69 -8.37 -5.73
CA GLU A 95 14.64 -7.53 -5.17
C GLU A 95 15.06 -6.85 -3.87
N GLU A 96 15.74 -7.56 -2.97
CA GLU A 96 16.35 -6.96 -1.79
C GLU A 96 17.41 -5.91 -2.16
N TYR A 97 18.13 -6.12 -3.27
CA TYR A 97 19.03 -5.09 -3.81
C TYR A 97 18.27 -3.82 -4.22
N MET A 98 17.04 -3.91 -4.72
CA MET A 98 16.23 -2.72 -5.04
C MET A 98 15.97 -1.87 -3.80
N LEU A 99 15.64 -2.51 -2.67
CA LEU A 99 15.45 -1.81 -1.38
C LEU A 99 16.76 -1.18 -0.90
N VAL A 100 17.85 -1.94 -0.85
CA VAL A 100 19.13 -1.43 -0.36
C VAL A 100 19.62 -0.26 -1.21
N ASP A 101 19.46 -0.35 -2.53
CA ASP A 101 19.85 0.73 -3.44
C ASP A 101 18.96 1.96 -3.28
N LEU A 102 17.64 1.78 -3.10
CA LEU A 102 16.68 2.85 -2.79
C LEU A 102 17.06 3.61 -1.50
N LEU A 103 17.54 2.90 -0.48
CA LEU A 103 17.83 3.48 0.84
C LEU A 103 19.28 3.95 1.02
N ARG A 104 20.21 3.58 0.12
CA ARG A 104 21.65 3.85 0.25
C ARG A 104 21.99 5.34 0.27
N ASP A 105 21.33 6.13 -0.57
CA ASP A 105 21.62 7.55 -0.75
C ASP A 105 20.72 8.47 0.13
N ASP A 106 19.76 7.90 0.84
CA ASP A 106 18.76 8.61 1.67
C ASP A 106 19.28 8.95 3.08
N GLN A 107 20.59 9.02 3.28
CA GLN A 107 21.13 9.64 4.49
C GLN A 107 20.75 11.13 4.63
N ARG A 108 20.11 11.72 3.61
CA ARG A 108 19.48 13.04 3.66
C ARG A 108 18.02 12.98 4.11
N LYS A 109 17.74 12.40 5.29
CA LYS A 109 16.56 12.70 6.14
C LYS A 109 15.23 12.98 5.40
N ALA A 110 14.91 12.33 4.29
CA ALA A 110 13.65 12.60 3.64
C ALA A 110 12.55 11.86 4.42
N GLU A 111 11.99 12.54 5.41
CA GLU A 111 10.98 12.00 6.33
C GLU A 111 9.86 11.24 5.60
N GLY A 112 9.49 11.70 4.39
CA GLY A 112 8.52 11.03 3.53
C GLY A 112 8.90 9.61 3.07
N LEU A 113 10.14 9.38 2.59
CA LEU A 113 10.56 8.03 2.16
C LEU A 113 10.66 7.07 3.35
N HIS A 114 11.16 7.56 4.48
CA HIS A 114 11.18 6.79 5.73
C HIS A 114 9.78 6.38 6.14
N LEU A 115 8.84 7.33 6.20
CA LEU A 115 7.45 7.06 6.56
C LEU A 115 6.80 6.10 5.58
N TYR A 116 7.05 6.22 4.27
CA TYR A 116 6.59 5.26 3.27
C TYR A 116 7.04 3.84 3.60
N VAL A 117 8.35 3.61 3.69
CA VAL A 117 8.92 2.27 3.86
C VAL A 117 8.49 1.65 5.19
N ARG A 118 8.54 2.40 6.29
CA ARG A 118 8.17 1.87 7.61
C ARG A 118 6.70 1.51 7.72
N ASN A 119 5.82 2.36 7.20
CA ASN A 119 4.39 2.10 7.30
C ASN A 119 3.97 0.99 6.32
N LEU A 120 4.55 0.91 5.13
CA LEU A 120 4.25 -0.19 4.21
C LEU A 120 4.82 -1.52 4.70
N MET A 121 5.99 -1.51 5.36
CA MET A 121 6.48 -2.71 6.06
C MET A 121 5.56 -3.12 7.21
N ALA A 122 4.99 -2.18 7.97
CA ALA A 122 4.02 -2.48 9.02
C ALA A 122 2.73 -3.12 8.47
N VAL A 123 2.27 -2.71 7.27
CA VAL A 123 1.20 -3.37 6.52
C VAL A 123 1.58 -4.83 6.24
N MET A 124 2.76 -5.08 5.67
CA MET A 124 3.24 -6.45 5.36
C MET A 124 3.34 -7.34 6.61
N VAL A 125 3.83 -6.79 7.73
CA VAL A 125 3.88 -7.50 9.01
C VAL A 125 2.48 -7.90 9.46
N PHE A 126 1.55 -6.95 9.42
CA PHE A 126 0.18 -7.18 9.86
C PHE A 126 -0.54 -8.21 9.00
N ASP A 127 -0.38 -8.16 7.67
CA ASP A 127 -0.96 -9.14 6.75
C ASP A 127 -0.40 -10.54 6.97
N ALA A 128 0.92 -10.68 7.11
CA ALA A 128 1.55 -11.96 7.41
C ALA A 128 1.07 -12.58 8.74
N GLU A 129 0.81 -11.75 9.75
CA GLU A 129 0.35 -12.18 11.07
C GLU A 129 -1.14 -12.55 11.11
N ARG A 130 -1.99 -11.79 10.41
CA ARG A 130 -3.45 -11.87 10.54
C ARG A 130 -4.12 -12.90 9.64
N ARG A 131 -3.41 -13.48 8.67
CA ARG A 131 -4.01 -14.46 7.74
C ARG A 131 -4.63 -15.63 8.52
N GLY A 132 -5.95 -15.80 8.36
CA GLY A 132 -6.78 -16.78 9.09
C GLY A 132 -7.44 -16.26 10.36
N GLU A 133 -7.17 -15.02 10.77
CA GLU A 133 -7.63 -14.43 12.03
C GLU A 133 -8.66 -13.31 11.80
N ILE A 134 -9.58 -13.14 12.74
CA ILE A 134 -10.50 -12.00 12.78
C ILE A 134 -9.83 -10.84 13.51
N ILE A 135 -9.88 -9.65 12.91
CA ILE A 135 -9.29 -8.43 13.46
C ILE A 135 -10.32 -7.60 14.22
N SER A 136 -9.87 -6.82 15.19
CA SER A 136 -10.67 -5.79 15.86
C SER A 136 -10.78 -4.51 15.03
N ILE A 137 -11.72 -3.64 15.37
CA ILE A 137 -11.84 -2.30 14.77
C ILE A 137 -10.60 -1.43 15.02
N GLN A 138 -9.93 -1.63 16.16
CA GLN A 138 -8.69 -0.92 16.48
C GLN A 138 -7.56 -1.35 15.54
N GLN A 139 -7.42 -2.67 15.32
CA GLN A 139 -6.45 -3.21 14.37
C GLN A 139 -6.74 -2.75 12.94
N LEU A 140 -8.00 -2.80 12.51
CA LEU A 140 -8.40 -2.29 11.20
C LEU A 140 -8.05 -0.79 11.05
N SER A 141 -8.37 0.03 12.05
CA SER A 141 -8.06 1.47 12.01
C SER A 141 -6.56 1.75 11.94
N GLN A 142 -5.75 0.93 12.61
CA GLN A 142 -4.30 1.06 12.59
C GLN A 142 -3.71 0.60 11.24
N TYR A 143 -4.25 -0.47 10.66
CA TYR A 143 -3.90 -0.94 9.32
C TYR A 143 -4.20 0.13 8.26
N GLU A 144 -5.40 0.72 8.33
CA GLU A 144 -5.81 1.81 7.45
C GLU A 144 -4.89 3.03 7.57
N LYS A 145 -4.45 3.35 8.79
CA LYS A 145 -3.51 4.44 9.05
C LYS A 145 -2.13 4.16 8.45
N TRP A 146 -1.59 2.97 8.63
CA TRP A 146 -0.29 2.61 8.06
C TRP A 146 -0.32 2.71 6.54
N LEU A 147 -1.28 2.08 5.88
CA LEU A 147 -1.37 2.12 4.42
C LEU A 147 -1.58 3.56 3.91
N ALA A 148 -2.50 4.31 4.51
CA ALA A 148 -2.78 5.68 4.09
C ALA A 148 -1.57 6.60 4.27
N THR A 149 -0.82 6.43 5.35
CA THR A 149 0.44 7.15 5.57
C THR A 149 1.45 6.78 4.49
N ALA A 150 1.67 5.48 4.27
CA ALA A 150 2.65 5.02 3.29
C ALA A 150 2.38 5.59 1.90
N VAL A 151 1.18 5.38 1.37
CA VAL A 151 0.81 5.84 0.02
C VAL A 151 0.90 7.35 -0.11
N THR A 152 0.42 8.09 0.89
CA THR A 152 0.43 9.57 0.86
C THR A 152 1.86 10.11 0.90
N GLU A 153 2.72 9.57 1.76
CA GLU A 153 4.11 10.01 1.85
C GLU A 153 4.92 9.64 0.61
N ALA A 154 4.65 8.49 -0.02
CA ALA A 154 5.25 8.15 -1.31
C ALA A 154 4.86 9.16 -2.40
N LEU A 155 3.57 9.53 -2.50
CA LEU A 155 3.12 10.52 -3.48
C LEU A 155 3.81 11.87 -3.28
N HIS A 156 3.92 12.35 -2.04
CA HIS A 156 4.58 13.62 -1.74
C HIS A 156 6.10 13.56 -1.91
N PHE A 157 6.72 12.41 -1.60
CA PHE A 157 8.15 12.23 -1.76
C PHE A 157 8.56 12.15 -3.24
N PHE A 158 7.86 11.35 -4.04
CA PHE A 158 8.23 11.09 -5.44
C PHE A 158 7.64 12.10 -6.44
N ILE A 159 6.53 12.78 -6.10
CA ILE A 159 5.82 13.67 -7.02
C ILE A 159 5.72 15.08 -6.45
N GLY A 160 6.53 16.00 -6.98
CA GLY A 160 6.61 17.34 -6.46
C GLY A 160 7.36 17.40 -5.14
N HIS A 161 8.48 16.67 -5.07
CA HIS A 161 9.45 16.73 -3.99
C HIS A 161 9.78 18.21 -3.68
N ASP A 162 9.92 18.53 -2.39
CA ASP A 162 10.13 19.89 -1.87
C ASP A 162 9.05 20.93 -2.19
N CYS A 163 7.94 20.54 -2.84
CA CYS A 163 6.78 21.44 -3.00
C CYS A 163 5.91 21.42 -1.75
N TYR A 164 5.26 22.56 -1.47
CA TYR A 164 4.37 22.66 -0.33
C TYR A 164 3.13 21.77 -0.45
N SER A 165 2.80 21.10 0.65
CA SER A 165 1.49 20.49 0.92
C SER A 165 1.08 20.78 2.37
N PRO A 166 -0.23 20.88 2.67
CA PRO A 166 -0.68 20.98 4.06
C PRO A 166 -0.24 19.75 4.86
N ASN A 167 0.26 19.96 6.08
CA ASN A 167 0.65 18.85 6.95
C ASN A 167 -0.33 18.72 8.11
N ASP A 168 -1.54 18.25 7.80
CA ASP A 168 -2.61 18.00 8.77
C ASP A 168 -3.26 16.63 8.50
N GLU A 169 -4.07 16.14 9.44
CA GLU A 169 -4.65 14.79 9.37
C GLU A 169 -5.51 14.54 8.12
N THR A 170 -6.02 15.59 7.47
CA THR A 170 -6.85 15.44 6.26
C THR A 170 -6.06 14.90 5.06
N ARG A 171 -4.72 14.99 5.09
CA ARG A 171 -3.85 14.54 4.00
C ARG A 171 -4.00 13.05 3.67
N TYR A 172 -4.28 12.23 4.67
CA TYR A 172 -4.33 10.77 4.53
C TYR A 172 -5.71 10.25 4.09
N LEU A 173 -6.76 11.06 4.23
CA LEU A 173 -8.14 10.57 4.09
C LEU A 173 -8.46 10.08 2.68
N ALA A 174 -7.90 10.69 1.63
CA ALA A 174 -8.07 10.16 0.27
C ALA A 174 -7.56 8.72 0.14
N ALA A 175 -6.36 8.44 0.68
CA ALA A 175 -5.77 7.12 0.67
C ALA A 175 -6.54 6.14 1.57
N THR A 176 -7.03 6.59 2.73
CA THR A 176 -7.91 5.77 3.58
C THR A 176 -9.21 5.39 2.87
N GLY A 177 -9.86 6.32 2.16
CA GLY A 177 -11.07 6.03 1.38
C GLY A 177 -10.83 5.03 0.25
N ALA A 178 -9.67 5.12 -0.41
CA ALA A 178 -9.26 4.17 -1.44
C ALA A 178 -9.04 2.77 -0.86
N HIS A 179 -8.37 2.67 0.29
CA HIS A 179 -8.15 1.41 0.96
C HIS A 179 -9.44 0.73 1.43
N ILE A 180 -10.38 1.51 1.99
CA ILE A 180 -11.73 1.00 2.30
C ILE A 180 -12.36 0.40 1.04
N THR A 181 -12.27 1.12 -0.08
CA THR A 181 -12.87 0.66 -1.35
C THR A 181 -12.17 -0.59 -1.87
N HIS A 182 -10.85 -0.69 -1.75
CA HIS A 182 -10.09 -1.90 -2.07
C HIS A 182 -10.59 -3.11 -1.29
N MET A 183 -10.66 -3.02 0.05
CA MET A 183 -11.12 -4.12 0.89
C MET A 183 -12.56 -4.56 0.56
N LEU A 184 -13.44 -3.62 0.17
CA LEU A 184 -14.80 -3.95 -0.27
C LEU A 184 -14.81 -4.64 -1.63
N ARG A 185 -14.02 -4.14 -2.59
CA ARG A 185 -13.90 -4.73 -3.93
C ARG A 185 -13.38 -6.16 -3.87
N ASP A 186 -12.38 -6.39 -3.03
CA ASP A 186 -11.59 -7.63 -3.00
C ASP A 186 -12.09 -8.63 -1.96
N THR A 187 -13.22 -8.34 -1.29
CA THR A 187 -13.73 -9.15 -0.16
C THR A 187 -13.83 -10.65 -0.46
N TYR A 188 -14.25 -11.05 -1.67
CA TYR A 188 -14.33 -12.47 -2.03
C TYR A 188 -12.95 -13.13 -2.16
N GLU A 189 -12.01 -12.45 -2.80
CA GLU A 189 -10.63 -12.93 -2.97
C GLU A 189 -9.93 -12.99 -1.60
N ASP A 190 -10.06 -11.93 -0.81
CA ASP A 190 -9.51 -11.83 0.54
C ASP A 190 -10.03 -12.96 1.44
N VAL A 191 -11.35 -13.18 1.48
CA VAL A 191 -11.96 -14.24 2.28
C VAL A 191 -11.48 -15.63 1.83
N ALA A 192 -11.33 -15.86 0.52
CA ALA A 192 -10.80 -17.12 0.00
C ALA A 192 -9.33 -17.33 0.40
N ALA A 193 -8.54 -16.25 0.45
CA ALA A 193 -7.15 -16.27 0.89
C ALA A 193 -6.98 -16.33 2.43
N GLY A 194 -8.08 -16.15 3.19
CA GLY A 194 -8.11 -16.17 4.65
C GLY A 194 -7.93 -14.79 5.30
N TYR A 195 -8.09 -13.71 4.56
CA TYR A 195 -8.09 -12.34 5.08
C TYR A 195 -9.52 -11.86 5.33
N PHE A 196 -9.81 -11.50 6.59
CA PHE A 196 -11.13 -11.02 7.00
C PHE A 196 -11.08 -9.53 7.36
N ASN A 197 -11.54 -8.67 6.45
CA ASN A 197 -11.50 -7.21 6.64
C ASN A 197 -12.71 -6.65 7.43
N ILE A 198 -13.75 -7.46 7.64
CA ILE A 198 -14.85 -7.11 8.55
C ILE A 198 -14.39 -7.34 10.00
N PRO A 199 -14.43 -6.31 10.87
CA PRO A 199 -13.91 -6.44 12.22
C PRO A 199 -14.87 -7.23 13.14
N ALA A 200 -14.33 -7.84 14.19
CA ALA A 200 -15.06 -8.64 15.17
C ALA A 200 -16.31 -7.92 15.74
N GLU A 201 -16.18 -6.62 16.02
CA GLU A 201 -17.24 -5.80 16.58
C GLU A 201 -18.40 -5.60 15.58
N ALA A 202 -18.11 -5.57 14.27
CA ALA A 202 -19.15 -5.52 13.25
C ALA A 202 -19.86 -6.87 13.10
N LEU A 203 -19.12 -7.98 13.17
CA LEU A 203 -19.68 -9.33 13.17
C LEU A 203 -20.63 -9.52 14.34
N GLU A 204 -20.23 -9.10 15.55
CA GLU A 204 -21.06 -9.14 16.75
C GLU A 204 -22.30 -8.24 16.61
N LYS A 205 -22.12 -6.98 16.22
CA LYS A 205 -23.21 -6.01 16.07
C LYS A 205 -24.31 -6.50 15.13
N TYR A 206 -23.93 -7.13 14.02
CA TYR A 206 -24.87 -7.60 13.01
C TYR A 206 -25.25 -9.08 13.15
N GLN A 207 -24.68 -9.79 14.13
CA GLN A 207 -24.91 -11.22 14.38
C GLN A 207 -24.64 -12.11 13.15
N ILE A 208 -23.53 -11.84 12.46
CA ILE A 208 -23.11 -12.53 11.24
C ILE A 208 -21.74 -13.19 11.41
N LYS A 209 -21.44 -14.16 10.56
CA LYS A 209 -20.10 -14.76 10.44
C LYS A 209 -19.30 -14.06 9.33
N PRO A 210 -17.96 -14.17 9.34
CA PRO A 210 -17.11 -13.57 8.31
C PRO A 210 -17.45 -14.01 6.87
N LEU A 211 -17.97 -15.24 6.72
CA LEU A 211 -18.33 -15.83 5.43
C LEU A 211 -19.76 -15.47 4.97
N ASP A 212 -20.56 -14.79 5.79
CA ASP A 212 -21.94 -14.44 5.48
C ASP A 212 -22.03 -13.16 4.61
N ILE A 213 -21.20 -13.08 3.56
CA ILE A 213 -20.99 -11.88 2.71
C ILE A 213 -22.31 -11.37 2.11
N ASN A 214 -23.26 -12.26 1.82
CA ASN A 214 -24.56 -11.94 1.21
C ASN A 214 -25.67 -11.63 2.22
N SER A 215 -25.38 -11.62 3.52
CA SER A 215 -26.39 -11.37 4.56
C SER A 215 -26.78 -9.89 4.63
N ASP A 216 -27.99 -9.62 5.15
CA ASP A 216 -28.44 -8.25 5.41
C ASP A 216 -27.51 -7.52 6.40
N GLY A 217 -26.96 -8.23 7.39
CA GLY A 217 -25.99 -7.67 8.33
C GLY A 217 -24.70 -7.21 7.63
N TYR A 218 -24.16 -8.04 6.74
CA TYR A 218 -22.96 -7.69 5.98
C TYR A 218 -23.22 -6.52 5.03
N ARG A 219 -24.39 -6.50 4.40
CA ARG A 219 -24.86 -5.37 3.58
C ARG A 219 -24.92 -4.05 4.36
N GLN A 220 -25.38 -4.05 5.61
CA GLN A 220 -25.36 -2.85 6.46
C GLN A 220 -23.93 -2.40 6.80
N TYR A 221 -23.02 -3.36 7.04
CA TYR A 221 -21.60 -3.06 7.19
C TYR A 221 -21.03 -2.40 5.93
N VAL A 222 -21.23 -3.00 4.76
CA VAL A 222 -20.77 -2.46 3.45
C VAL A 222 -21.27 -1.05 3.23
N LYS A 223 -22.57 -0.81 3.47
CA LYS A 223 -23.16 0.53 3.37
C LYS A 223 -22.41 1.57 4.22
N SER A 224 -22.15 1.25 5.49
CA SER A 224 -21.41 2.16 6.39
C SER A 224 -19.99 2.45 5.91
N ARG A 225 -19.32 1.46 5.29
CA ARG A 225 -17.96 1.62 4.75
C ARG A 225 -17.95 2.47 3.47
N VAL A 226 -18.94 2.28 2.59
CA VAL A 226 -19.15 3.12 1.40
C VAL A 226 -19.36 4.59 1.79
N GLU A 227 -20.26 4.85 2.75
CA GLU A 227 -20.53 6.21 3.25
C GLU A 227 -19.25 6.86 3.81
N LEU A 228 -18.44 6.10 4.56
CA LEU A 228 -17.18 6.58 5.09
C LEU A 228 -16.16 6.90 3.99
N ALA A 229 -15.98 6.00 3.01
CA ALA A 229 -15.08 6.20 1.89
C ALA A 229 -15.45 7.44 1.06
N ARG A 230 -16.76 7.66 0.81
CA ARG A 230 -17.27 8.86 0.14
C ARG A 230 -16.92 10.14 0.90
N LYS A 231 -17.14 10.15 2.22
CA LYS A 231 -16.78 11.27 3.10
C LYS A 231 -15.28 11.56 3.03
N TYR A 232 -14.46 10.53 3.10
CA TYR A 232 -13.01 10.64 3.01
C TYR A 232 -12.52 11.14 1.66
N PHE A 233 -13.10 10.69 0.55
CA PHE A 233 -12.81 11.26 -0.76
C PHE A 233 -13.23 12.72 -0.90
N ALA A 234 -14.34 13.14 -0.28
CA ALA A 234 -14.75 14.53 -0.29
C ALA A 234 -13.74 15.43 0.44
N ILE A 235 -13.31 15.03 1.64
CA ILE A 235 -12.29 15.77 2.41
C ILE A 235 -10.93 15.71 1.69
N GLY A 236 -10.56 14.55 1.17
CA GLY A 236 -9.33 14.35 0.41
C GLY A 236 -9.24 15.26 -0.83
N ARG A 237 -10.35 15.50 -1.54
CA ARG A 237 -10.39 16.49 -2.64
C ARG A 237 -10.12 17.92 -2.16
N GLN A 238 -10.65 18.30 -0.99
CA GLN A 238 -10.38 19.61 -0.40
C GLN A 238 -8.91 19.74 0.03
N TYR A 239 -8.32 18.66 0.55
CA TYR A 239 -6.88 18.60 0.82
C TYR A 239 -6.06 18.80 -0.46
N LEU A 240 -6.31 18.00 -1.50
CA LEU A 240 -5.57 18.03 -2.75
C LEU A 240 -5.66 19.40 -3.45
N ALA A 241 -6.76 20.13 -3.31
CA ALA A 241 -6.90 21.48 -3.85
C ALA A 241 -5.85 22.47 -3.30
N LYS A 242 -5.33 22.21 -2.09
CA LYS A 242 -4.31 23.02 -1.39
C LYS A 242 -2.87 22.57 -1.67
N VAL A 243 -2.66 21.41 -2.30
CA VAL A 243 -1.30 20.92 -2.66
C VAL A 243 -0.74 21.76 -3.80
N GLN A 244 0.48 22.27 -3.65
CA GLN A 244 1.08 23.20 -4.61
C GLN A 244 1.37 22.55 -5.97
N ASN A 245 1.91 21.33 -5.95
CA ASN A 245 2.37 20.67 -7.17
C ASN A 245 1.21 20.05 -7.98
N LEU A 246 1.04 20.48 -9.24
CA LEU A 246 -0.03 20.00 -10.10
C LEU A 246 0.04 18.48 -10.36
N ARG A 247 1.23 17.90 -10.58
CA ARG A 247 1.39 16.46 -10.83
C ARG A 247 0.99 15.65 -9.60
N CYS A 248 1.34 16.13 -8.41
CA CYS A 248 0.95 15.48 -7.14
C CYS A 248 -0.57 15.52 -6.96
N ARG A 249 -1.22 16.66 -7.24
CA ARG A 249 -2.68 16.76 -7.25
C ARG A 249 -3.33 15.79 -8.23
N LEU A 250 -2.80 15.72 -9.46
CA LEU A 250 -3.32 14.83 -10.50
C LEU A 250 -3.17 13.36 -10.11
N ALA A 251 -2.07 12.98 -9.46
CA ALA A 251 -1.88 11.63 -8.94
C ALA A 251 -2.95 11.29 -7.89
N GLY A 252 -3.14 12.16 -6.88
CA GLY A 252 -4.17 11.95 -5.85
C GLY A 252 -5.60 11.94 -6.38
N LEU A 253 -5.92 12.84 -7.32
CA LEU A 253 -7.25 12.88 -7.96
C LEU A 253 -7.50 11.67 -8.86
N SER A 254 -6.50 11.23 -9.61
CA SER A 254 -6.58 9.99 -10.40
C SER A 254 -6.81 8.79 -9.50
N TYR A 255 -6.14 8.74 -8.35
CA TYR A 255 -6.33 7.67 -7.38
C TYR A 255 -7.78 7.60 -6.87
N ILE A 256 -8.37 8.75 -6.50
CA ILE A 256 -9.80 8.83 -6.12
C ILE A 256 -10.73 8.42 -7.29
N ALA A 257 -10.39 8.84 -8.51
CA ALA A 257 -11.19 8.56 -9.69
C ALA A 257 -11.23 7.06 -10.03
N CYS A 258 -10.18 6.29 -9.74
CA CYS A 258 -10.17 4.84 -9.92
C CYS A 258 -11.17 4.11 -9.01
N PHE A 259 -11.38 4.58 -7.77
CA PHE A 259 -12.27 3.93 -6.80
C PHE A 259 -13.71 4.43 -6.84
N THR A 260 -13.94 5.61 -7.40
CA THR A 260 -15.28 6.21 -7.46
C THR A 260 -16.29 5.33 -8.23
N PRO A 261 -15.96 4.73 -9.39
CA PRO A 261 -16.84 3.81 -10.11
C PRO A 261 -17.17 2.54 -9.31
N ILE A 262 -16.21 1.98 -8.59
CA ILE A 262 -16.43 0.78 -7.76
C ILE A 262 -17.49 1.05 -6.70
N LEU A 263 -17.36 2.16 -5.98
CA LEU A 263 -18.38 2.58 -5.00
C LEU A 263 -19.76 2.81 -5.65
N ASN A 264 -19.80 3.40 -6.87
CA ASN A 264 -21.07 3.58 -7.59
C ASN A 264 -21.73 2.21 -7.87
N THR A 265 -20.95 1.23 -8.33
CA THR A 265 -21.45 -0.12 -8.62
C THR A 265 -21.97 -0.79 -7.35
N ILE A 266 -21.22 -0.73 -6.24
CA ILE A 266 -21.67 -1.25 -4.95
C ILE A 266 -23.01 -0.61 -4.54
N GLU A 267 -23.16 0.71 -4.67
CA GLU A 267 -24.42 1.39 -4.35
C GLU A 267 -25.58 0.99 -5.27
N GLN A 268 -25.32 0.84 -6.58
CA GLN A 268 -26.32 0.39 -7.56
C GLN A 268 -26.80 -1.03 -7.30
N ASP A 269 -25.94 -1.90 -6.80
CA ASP A 269 -26.28 -3.25 -6.36
C ASP A 269 -26.96 -3.28 -4.99
N GLY A 270 -27.24 -2.11 -4.43
CA GLY A 270 -27.81 -1.98 -3.10
C GLY A 270 -26.86 -2.52 -2.04
N TRP A 271 -25.56 -2.25 -2.12
CA TRP A 271 -24.53 -2.65 -1.14
C TRP A 271 -24.26 -4.15 -1.05
N LEU A 272 -24.62 -4.92 -2.08
CA LEU A 272 -24.13 -6.28 -2.26
C LEU A 272 -22.77 -6.25 -2.94
N LEU A 273 -21.84 -7.07 -2.44
CA LEU A 273 -20.52 -7.21 -3.03
C LEU A 273 -20.54 -8.22 -4.18
N ARG A 274 -19.66 -8.04 -5.16
CA ARG A 274 -19.45 -8.97 -6.27
C ARG A 274 -18.10 -9.66 -6.17
N PRO A 275 -17.94 -10.85 -6.75
CA PRO A 275 -16.62 -11.46 -6.93
C PRO A 275 -15.69 -10.63 -7.84
N SER A 276 -16.22 -9.72 -8.67
CA SER A 276 -15.42 -8.85 -9.54
C SER A 276 -16.14 -7.54 -9.91
N TYR A 277 -15.36 -6.46 -10.13
CA TYR A 277 -15.81 -5.09 -10.42
C TYR A 277 -15.15 -4.49 -11.66
#